data_AF-A0A4Z0PVL0-F1
#
_entry.id   AF-A0A4Z0PVL0-F1
#
_cell.length_a   1.000
_cell.length_b   1.000
_cell.length_c   1.000
_cell.angle_alpha   90.00
_cell.angle_beta   90.00
_cell.angle_gamma   90.00
#
_symmetry.space_group_name_H-M   'P 1'
#
loop_
_entity.id
_entity.type
_entity.pdbx_description
1 polymer ?
#
loop_
_entity_poly.entity_id
_entity_poly.type
_entity_poly.pdbx_seq_one_letter_code
_entity_poly.pdbx_strand_id
1 'polypeptide(L)'
;MQTPTLLFLGDLGGGEIMLILVVILIFFGANKIPELARGLGKGIREFKDASQEIRSEFENADRPRPNPNAGYQAPPVYPAPPVDTPTTPVHPAHHNDAAAAAATTYTAPATPVAPPMDGGITPPVPTPEERPRLDQTTN
;
A
#
# COMPACT_ATOMS: atom_id res chain seq x y z
N MET A 1 5.92 -39.00 48.45
CA MET A 1 6.25 -39.12 47.02
C MET A 1 6.38 -37.70 46.48
N GLN A 2 7.61 -37.20 46.33
CA GLN A 2 7.84 -35.92 45.64
C GLN A 2 7.68 -36.18 44.15
N THR A 3 6.68 -35.58 43.52
CA THR A 3 6.52 -35.58 42.07
C THR A 3 7.40 -34.47 41.49
N PRO A 4 8.49 -34.78 40.77
CA PRO A 4 9.37 -33.77 40.18
C PRO A 4 8.78 -33.24 38.87
N THR A 5 7.50 -32.88 38.86
CA THR A 5 6.77 -32.49 37.65
C THR A 5 6.78 -30.98 37.39
N LEU A 6 7.24 -30.16 38.34
CA LEU A 6 7.01 -28.71 38.29
C LEU A 6 8.24 -27.82 38.54
N LEU A 7 9.47 -28.36 38.45
CA LEU A 7 10.62 -27.47 38.16
C LEU A 7 10.55 -26.93 36.72
N PHE A 8 9.96 -27.69 35.78
CA PHE A 8 9.81 -27.32 34.37
C PHE A 8 8.68 -26.32 34.05
N LEU A 9 7.76 -26.04 34.99
CA LEU A 9 6.55 -25.26 34.71
C LEU A 9 6.47 -23.92 35.45
N GLY A 10 7.33 -23.71 36.46
CA GLY A 10 7.34 -22.50 37.30
C GLY A 10 8.50 -21.54 37.01
N ASP A 11 9.62 -22.07 36.50
CA ASP A 11 10.79 -21.30 36.10
C ASP A 11 10.96 -21.52 34.59
N LEU A 12 10.29 -20.73 33.75
CA LEU A 12 10.65 -20.62 32.33
C LEU A 12 11.99 -19.86 32.26
N GLY A 13 13.02 -20.48 32.81
CA GLY A 13 14.36 -19.94 32.93
C GLY A 13 15.18 -20.23 31.66
N GLY A 14 16.42 -19.76 31.68
CA GLY A 14 17.37 -20.02 30.60
C GLY A 14 17.70 -21.51 30.42
N GLY A 15 17.53 -22.33 31.46
CA GLY A 15 17.82 -23.77 31.42
C GLY A 15 16.85 -24.54 30.53
N GLU A 16 15.56 -24.28 30.66
CA GLU A 16 14.47 -24.89 29.89
C GLU A 16 14.58 -24.50 28.42
N ILE A 17 14.83 -23.22 28.13
CA ILE A 17 15.08 -22.73 26.77
C ILE A 17 16.30 -23.43 26.15
N MET A 18 17.37 -23.62 26.93
CA MET A 18 18.57 -24.33 26.47
C MET A 18 18.27 -25.81 26.17
N LEU A 19 17.49 -26.49 27.01
CA LEU A 19 17.08 -27.88 26.79
C LEU A 19 16.22 -28.02 25.52
N ILE A 20 15.24 -27.12 25.31
CA ILE A 20 14.41 -27.11 24.10
C ILE A 20 15.29 -26.86 22.86
N LEU A 21 16.23 -25.90 22.93
CA LEU A 21 17.18 -25.66 21.85
C LEU A 21 18.02 -26.90 21.54
N VAL A 22 18.56 -27.58 22.54
CA VAL A 22 19.36 -28.81 22.33
C VAL A 22 18.53 -29.88 21.63
N VAL A 23 17.29 -30.10 22.04
CA VAL A 23 16.38 -31.06 21.37
C VAL A 23 16.19 -30.67 19.91
N ILE A 24 15.83 -29.42 19.62
CA ILE A 24 15.66 -28.92 18.25
C ILE A 24 16.96 -29.03 17.45
N LEU A 25 18.12 -28.75 18.05
CA LEU A 25 19.43 -28.87 17.41
C LEU A 25 19.79 -30.32 17.09
N ILE A 26 19.29 -31.32 17.83
CA ILE A 26 19.48 -32.73 17.49
C ILE A 26 18.59 -33.14 16.31
N PHE A 27 17.32 -32.74 16.32
CA PHE A 27 16.38 -33.08 15.25
C PHE A 27 16.68 -32.37 13.92
N PHE A 28 16.98 -31.07 13.99
CA PHE A 28 17.23 -30.23 12.81
C PHE A 28 18.72 -30.09 12.50
N GLY A 29 19.61 -30.28 13.48
CA GLY A 29 21.05 -30.06 13.32
C GLY A 29 21.48 -28.62 13.64
N ALA A 30 22.69 -28.45 14.19
CA ALA A 30 23.27 -27.14 14.52
C ALA A 30 23.43 -26.21 13.30
N ASN A 31 23.46 -26.77 12.08
CA ASN A 31 23.61 -26.00 10.84
C ASN A 31 22.29 -25.45 10.28
N LYS A 32 21.13 -26.04 10.66
CA LYS A 32 19.83 -25.65 10.06
C LYS A 32 19.22 -24.41 10.70
N ILE A 33 19.36 -24.22 12.01
CA ILE A 33 18.91 -23.00 12.69
C ILE A 33 19.53 -21.72 12.08
N PRO A 34 20.87 -21.60 11.91
CA PRO A 34 21.46 -20.39 11.34
C PRO A 34 21.13 -20.22 9.85
N GLU A 35 20.94 -21.31 9.10
CA GLU A 35 20.51 -21.27 7.70
C GLU A 35 19.09 -20.70 7.57
N LEU A 36 18.14 -21.20 8.38
CA LEU A 36 16.77 -20.70 8.45
C LEU A 36 16.70 -19.25 8.95
N ALA A 37 17.46 -18.92 10.01
CA ALA A 37 17.50 -17.56 10.55
C ALA A 37 18.05 -16.55 9.52
N ARG A 38 19.06 -16.94 8.74
CA ARG A 38 19.59 -16.10 7.65
C ARG A 38 18.57 -15.90 6.54
N GLY A 39 17.86 -16.94 6.12
CA GLY A 39 16.80 -16.84 5.12
C GLY A 39 15.65 -15.95 5.59
N LEU A 40 15.13 -16.21 6.78
CA LEU A 40 14.05 -15.43 7.39
C LEU A 40 14.46 -13.97 7.61
N GLY A 41 15.69 -13.73 8.10
CA GLY A 41 16.20 -12.38 8.35
C GLY A 41 16.31 -11.55 7.07
N LYS A 42 16.74 -12.16 5.95
CA LYS A 42 16.73 -11.50 4.64
C LYS A 42 15.31 -11.17 4.18
N GLY A 43 14.39 -12.14 4.26
CA GLY A 43 12.99 -11.94 3.88
C GLY A 43 12.29 -10.84 4.70
N ILE A 44 12.52 -10.81 6.02
CA ILE A 44 11.98 -9.74 6.89
C ILE A 44 12.57 -8.38 6.51
N ARG A 45 13.86 -8.31 6.19
CA ARG A 45 14.51 -7.07 5.78
C ARG A 45 13.94 -6.54 4.45
N GLU A 46 13.88 -7.39 3.44
CA GLU A 46 13.31 -7.04 2.13
C GLU A 46 11.84 -6.63 2.25
N PHE A 47 11.04 -7.35 3.04
CA PHE A 47 9.65 -7.01 3.32
C PHE A 47 9.53 -5.64 4.00
N LYS A 48 10.37 -5.35 5.00
CA LYS A 48 10.40 -4.07 5.71
C LYS A 48 10.85 -2.93 4.79
N ASP A 49 11.80 -3.17 3.90
CA ASP A 49 12.29 -2.15 2.97
C ASP A 49 11.23 -1.82 1.91
N ALA A 50 10.61 -2.83 1.29
CA ALA A 50 9.49 -2.63 0.37
C ALA A 50 8.30 -1.94 1.06
N SER A 51 7.98 -2.32 2.30
CA SER A 51 6.92 -1.68 3.08
C SER A 51 7.21 -0.20 3.38
N GLN A 52 8.48 0.18 3.57
CA GLN A 52 8.89 1.56 3.81
C GLN A 52 8.80 2.40 2.53
N GLU A 53 9.23 1.85 1.40
CA GLU A 53 9.14 2.52 0.09
C GLU A 53 7.68 2.88 -0.22
N ILE A 54 6.80 1.88 -0.13
CA ILE A 54 5.34 2.06 -0.33
C ILE A 54 4.78 3.15 0.61
N ARG A 55 5.13 3.12 1.90
CA ARG A 55 4.69 4.16 2.86
C ARG A 55 5.22 5.54 2.48
N SER A 56 6.46 5.63 2.04
CA SER A 56 7.08 6.89 1.64
C SER A 56 6.47 7.45 0.36
N GLU A 57 6.06 6.61 -0.59
CA GLU A 57 5.33 7.04 -1.78
C GLU A 57 3.99 7.67 -1.43
N PHE A 58 3.23 7.04 -0.53
CA PHE A 58 1.97 7.60 -0.05
C PHE A 58 2.16 8.91 0.71
N GLU A 59 3.16 8.99 1.60
CA GLU A 59 3.43 10.23 2.35
C GLU A 59 3.96 11.36 1.46
N ASN A 60 4.71 11.04 0.40
CA ASN A 60 5.18 12.04 -0.56
C ASN A 60 4.10 12.45 -1.58
N ALA A 61 3.11 11.60 -1.85
CA ALA A 61 1.97 11.93 -2.70
C ALA A 61 1.06 13.00 -2.07
N ASP A 62 0.97 13.02 -0.74
CA ASP A 62 0.18 13.99 0.02
C ASP A 62 0.98 15.24 0.44
N ARG A 63 2.29 15.31 0.15
CA ARG A 63 3.10 16.49 0.43
C ARG A 63 2.95 17.53 -0.68
N PRO A 64 2.59 18.79 -0.37
CA PRO A 64 2.71 19.89 -1.32
C PRO A 64 4.17 19.97 -1.76
N ARG A 65 4.42 19.86 -3.08
CA ARG A 65 5.77 20.02 -3.63
C ARG A 65 6.33 21.35 -3.12
N PRO A 66 7.57 21.38 -2.57
CA PRO A 66 8.20 22.62 -2.16
C PRO A 66 8.19 23.60 -3.33
N ASN A 67 7.42 24.69 -3.20
CA ASN A 67 7.36 25.73 -4.21
C ASN A 67 8.76 26.38 -4.30
N PRO A 68 9.48 26.26 -5.43
CA PRO A 68 10.81 26.85 -5.59
C PRO A 68 10.82 28.38 -5.43
N ASN A 69 9.64 29.02 -5.49
CA ASN A 69 9.46 30.46 -5.33
C ASN A 69 9.12 30.90 -3.88
N ALA A 70 9.11 29.99 -2.90
CA ALA A 70 8.85 30.34 -1.49
C ALA A 70 9.92 31.27 -0.86
N GLY A 71 11.02 31.55 -1.57
CA GLY A 71 12.03 32.54 -1.21
C GLY A 71 11.78 33.95 -1.73
N TYR A 72 10.82 34.16 -2.64
CA TYR A 72 10.42 35.50 -3.05
C TYR A 72 9.39 36.05 -2.06
N GLN A 73 9.87 36.63 -0.96
CA GLN A 73 9.04 37.56 -0.19
C GLN A 73 8.72 38.74 -1.11
N ALA A 74 7.44 39.01 -1.35
CA ALA A 74 7.05 40.24 -2.02
C ALA A 74 7.68 41.42 -1.26
N PRO A 75 8.32 42.38 -1.95
CA PRO A 75 8.95 43.51 -1.28
C PRO A 75 7.94 44.20 -0.35
N PRO A 76 8.37 44.74 0.81
CA PRO A 76 7.48 45.41 1.73
C PRO A 76 6.70 46.49 0.99
N VAL A 77 5.37 46.41 1.05
CA VAL A 77 4.49 47.44 0.52
C VAL A 77 4.68 48.67 1.39
N TYR A 78 5.51 49.61 0.93
CA TYR A 78 5.59 50.92 1.58
C TYR A 78 4.21 51.58 1.46
N PRO A 79 3.66 52.15 2.55
CA PRO A 79 2.46 52.96 2.45
C PRO A 79 2.74 54.09 1.46
N ALA A 80 1.92 54.19 0.41
CA ALA A 80 1.97 55.37 -0.44
C ALA A 80 1.70 56.60 0.44
N PRO A 81 2.46 57.70 0.29
CA PRO A 81 2.20 58.92 1.04
C PRO A 81 0.74 59.34 0.84
N PRO A 82 0.08 59.90 1.87
CA PRO A 82 -1.30 60.35 1.75
C PRO A 82 -1.39 61.34 0.58
N VAL A 83 -2.11 60.93 -0.45
CA VAL A 83 -2.44 61.80 -1.57
C VAL A 83 -3.57 62.69 -1.05
N ASP A 84 -3.28 63.97 -0.86
CA ASP A 84 -4.31 64.99 -0.63
C ASP A 84 -5.20 65.03 -1.88
N THR A 85 -6.33 64.32 -1.85
CA THR A 85 -7.32 64.36 -2.92
C THR A 85 -8.23 65.57 -2.74
N PRO A 86 -8.28 66.51 -3.71
CA PRO A 86 -9.41 67.43 -3.81
C PRO A 86 -10.69 66.67 -4.13
N THR A 87 -11.76 67.15 -3.55
CA THR A 87 -13.12 66.62 -3.43
C THR A 87 -13.85 66.35 -4.77
N THR A 88 -14.73 65.33 -4.74
CA THR A 88 -16.05 65.18 -5.45
C THR A 88 -16.05 64.55 -6.87
N PRO A 89 -17.11 63.84 -7.35
CA PRO A 89 -18.39 63.41 -6.74
C PRO A 89 -18.65 61.88 -6.69
N VAL A 90 -19.52 61.52 -5.74
CA VAL A 90 -20.25 60.27 -5.56
C VAL A 90 -21.11 59.85 -6.77
N HIS A 91 -21.03 58.56 -7.17
CA HIS A 91 -22.00 57.90 -8.04
C HIS A 91 -22.78 56.83 -7.24
N PRO A 92 -24.12 56.76 -7.34
CA PRO A 92 -24.95 55.99 -6.42
C PRO A 92 -24.97 54.48 -6.70
N ALA A 93 -25.34 53.76 -5.65
CA ALA A 93 -25.35 52.32 -5.45
C ALA A 93 -26.18 51.50 -6.46
N HIS A 94 -25.70 50.29 -6.75
CA HIS A 94 -26.56 49.14 -7.04
C HIS A 94 -26.32 48.04 -6.00
N HIS A 95 -27.27 47.88 -5.10
CA HIS A 95 -27.46 46.69 -4.27
C HIS A 95 -28.10 45.58 -5.12
N ASN A 96 -27.67 44.35 -4.92
CA ASN A 96 -28.40 43.15 -5.31
C ASN A 96 -28.33 42.11 -4.17
N ASP A 97 -29.20 42.30 -3.18
CA ASP A 97 -29.64 41.24 -2.28
C ASP A 97 -30.71 40.39 -2.98
N ALA A 98 -30.56 39.06 -2.96
CA ALA A 98 -31.62 38.03 -2.97
C ALA A 98 -30.96 36.67 -3.31
N ALA A 99 -30.79 35.78 -2.33
CA ALA A 99 -31.80 34.81 -1.88
C ALA A 99 -31.69 33.46 -2.63
N ALA A 100 -31.23 32.48 -1.85
CA ALA A 100 -31.57 31.05 -1.85
C ALA A 100 -32.56 30.52 -2.91
N ALA A 101 -32.16 29.47 -3.63
CA ALA A 101 -32.93 28.27 -3.97
C ALA A 101 -32.05 27.38 -4.86
N ALA A 102 -31.56 26.24 -4.37
CA ALA A 102 -32.20 24.93 -4.50
C ALA A 102 -31.95 24.24 -5.86
N ALA A 103 -31.48 22.98 -5.75
CA ALA A 103 -31.49 21.93 -6.75
C ALA A 103 -30.52 22.05 -7.94
N THR A 104 -29.43 21.28 -7.90
CA THR A 104 -28.95 20.59 -9.09
C THR A 104 -28.76 19.12 -8.76
N THR A 105 -29.76 18.38 -9.18
CA THR A 105 -29.87 16.93 -9.32
C THR A 105 -28.58 16.30 -9.81
N TYR A 106 -28.01 15.41 -9.00
CA TYR A 106 -27.00 14.45 -9.44
C TYR A 106 -27.68 13.43 -10.37
N THR A 107 -27.36 13.50 -11.67
CA THR A 107 -27.75 12.49 -12.65
C THR A 107 -26.66 11.44 -12.73
N ALA A 108 -26.97 10.21 -12.31
CA ALA A 108 -26.08 9.05 -12.45
C ALA A 108 -25.86 8.74 -13.95
N PRO A 109 -24.62 8.54 -14.42
CA PRO A 109 -24.40 8.02 -15.77
C PRO A 109 -24.81 6.55 -15.83
N ALA A 110 -25.74 6.27 -16.75
CA ALA A 110 -26.24 4.93 -17.05
C ALA A 110 -25.09 3.98 -17.43
N THR A 111 -25.21 2.75 -16.94
CA THR A 111 -24.40 1.59 -17.28
C THR A 111 -24.25 1.43 -18.80
N PRO A 112 -23.03 1.31 -19.36
CA PRO A 112 -22.86 0.87 -20.73
C PRO A 112 -23.25 -0.60 -20.83
N VAL A 113 -24.36 -0.90 -21.50
CA VAL A 113 -24.69 -2.25 -21.98
C VAL A 113 -23.64 -2.62 -23.02
N ALA A 114 -22.77 -3.58 -22.70
CA ALA A 114 -21.84 -4.13 -23.66
C ALA A 114 -22.61 -4.88 -24.77
N PRO A 115 -22.28 -4.68 -26.06
CA PRO A 115 -22.87 -5.46 -27.15
C PRO A 115 -22.41 -6.93 -27.09
N PRO A 116 -23.23 -7.89 -27.57
CA PRO A 116 -22.81 -9.28 -27.68
C PRO A 116 -21.72 -9.39 -28.76
N MET A 117 -20.47 -9.54 -28.31
CA MET A 117 -19.34 -9.89 -29.17
C MET A 117 -19.41 -11.39 -29.49
N ASP A 118 -20.16 -11.71 -30.54
CA ASP A 118 -20.09 -12.96 -31.28
C ASP A 118 -18.87 -12.89 -32.22
N GLY A 119 -17.83 -13.66 -31.90
CA GLY A 119 -16.54 -13.58 -32.58
C GLY A 119 -15.60 -14.65 -32.05
N GLY A 120 -15.80 -15.88 -32.52
CA GLY A 120 -15.14 -17.10 -32.07
C GLY A 120 -13.62 -16.98 -31.94
N ILE A 121 -13.14 -17.22 -30.72
CA ILE A 121 -11.84 -17.83 -30.47
C ILE A 121 -12.18 -19.17 -29.83
N THR A 122 -12.44 -20.18 -30.66
CA THR A 122 -12.43 -21.56 -30.19
C THR A 122 -11.05 -21.82 -29.58
N PRO A 123 -10.95 -22.33 -28.34
CA PRO A 123 -9.67 -22.81 -27.84
C PRO A 123 -9.14 -23.90 -28.77
N PRO A 124 -7.81 -24.04 -28.96
CA PRO A 124 -7.25 -25.12 -29.76
C PRO A 124 -7.72 -26.46 -29.18
N VAL A 125 -8.32 -27.29 -30.03
CA VAL A 125 -8.65 -28.68 -29.72
C VAL A 125 -7.35 -29.37 -29.28
N PRO A 126 -7.31 -30.07 -28.12
CA PRO A 126 -6.16 -30.90 -27.80
C PRO A 126 -6.05 -31.97 -28.89
N THR A 127 -4.94 -31.94 -29.64
CA THR A 127 -4.55 -33.05 -30.52
C THR A 127 -4.68 -34.34 -29.72
N PRO A 128 -5.40 -35.37 -30.21
CA PRO A 128 -5.32 -36.70 -29.63
C PRO A 128 -3.90 -37.23 -29.86
N GLU A 129 -2.96 -36.82 -29.00
CA GLU A 129 -1.65 -37.45 -28.90
C GLU A 129 -1.89 -38.91 -28.55
N GLU A 130 -1.47 -39.75 -29.49
CA GLU A 130 -1.08 -41.14 -29.32
C GLU A 130 -1.90 -41.92 -28.30
N ARG A 131 -2.99 -42.53 -28.79
CA ARG A 131 -3.42 -43.82 -28.25
C ARG A 131 -2.17 -44.72 -28.25
N PRO A 132 -1.67 -45.18 -27.09
CA PRO A 132 -0.57 -46.12 -27.06
C PRO A 132 -1.03 -47.33 -27.87
N ARG A 133 -0.39 -47.56 -29.03
CA ARG A 133 -0.75 -48.70 -29.84
C ARG A 133 -0.40 -49.95 -29.02
N LEU A 134 -1.43 -50.74 -28.76
CA LEU A 134 -1.39 -51.97 -27.96
C LEU A 134 -0.71 -53.13 -28.73
N ASP A 135 0.15 -52.82 -29.70
CA ASP A 135 0.78 -53.75 -30.65
C ASP A 135 2.30 -53.90 -30.45
N GLN A 136 2.95 -53.08 -29.61
CA GLN A 136 4.31 -53.37 -29.13
C GLN A 136 4.28 -54.39 -27.99
N THR A 137 3.85 -55.59 -28.37
CA THR A 137 3.99 -56.83 -27.65
C THR A 137 5.42 -57.33 -27.84
N THR A 138 6.06 -57.72 -26.73
CA THR A 138 6.75 -59.00 -26.57
C THR A 138 7.34 -59.63 -27.84
N ASN A 139 8.67 -59.59 -27.99
CA ASN A 139 9.60 -60.71 -27.78
C ASN A 139 11.02 -60.29 -28.16
#